data_AF-A0A820E1H3-F1
#
_entry.id   AF-A0A820E1H3-F1
#
_cell.length_a   1.000
_cell.length_b   1.000
_cell.length_c   1.000
_cell.angle_alpha   90.00
_cell.angle_beta   90.00
_cell.angle_gamma   90.00
#
_symmetry.space_group_name_H-M   'P 1'
#
loop_
_entity.id
_entity.type
_entity.pdbx_description
1 polymer ?
#
loop_
_entity_poly.entity_id
_entity_poly.type
_entity_poly.pdbx_seq_one_letter_code
_entity_poly.pdbx_strand_id
1 'polypeptide(L)' 'NLIPRFCSRLQSNEPNPIKKIAVHIAEQAKELCDIQSRAPDSIAGASIYMACAAVNER' A
#
# COMPACT_ATOMS: atom_id res chain seq x y z
N ASN A 1 -1.44 -0.79 -11.21
CA ASN A 1 -1.22 -0.60 -9.77
C ASN A 1 -2.57 -0.32 -9.12
N LEU A 2 -3.04 -1.17 -8.19
CA LEU A 2 -4.38 -1.11 -7.58
C LEU A 2 -4.46 -0.17 -6.38
N ILE A 3 -3.31 0.17 -5.78
CA ILE A 3 -3.19 0.99 -4.57
C ILE A 3 -3.83 2.38 -4.75
N PRO A 4 -3.58 3.15 -5.84
CA PRO A 4 -4.22 4.45 -6.04
C PRO A 4 -5.75 4.40 -6.05
N ARG A 5 -6.31 3.32 -6.63
CA ARG A 5 -7.75 3.11 -6.72
C ARG A 5 -8.36 2.81 -5.35
N PHE A 6 -7.69 1.99 -4.55
CA PHE A 6 -8.14 1.68 -3.19
C PHE A 6 -8.00 2.88 -2.26
N CYS A 7 -6.87 3.60 -2.28
CA CYS A 7 -6.71 4.83 -1.49
C CYS A 7 -7.80 5.88 -1.81
N SER A 8 -8.21 6.01 -3.07
CA SER A 8 -9.31 6.92 -3.45
C SER A 8 -10.67 6.54 -2.88
N ARG A 9 -10.89 5.27 -2.53
CA ARG A 9 -12.15 4.77 -1.94
C ARG A 9 -12.17 4.84 -0.42
N LEU A 10 -11.00 4.97 0.22
CA LEU A 10 -10.86 4.93 1.67
C LEU A 10 -11.20 6.26 2.37
N GLN A 11 -11.62 7.31 1.64
CA GLN A 11 -12.03 8.62 2.18
C GLN A 11 -11.06 9.22 3.23
N SER A 12 -9.78 8.84 3.18
CA SER A 12 -8.76 9.32 4.10
C SER A 12 -8.37 10.74 3.73
N ASN A 13 -8.55 11.69 4.66
CA ASN A 13 -8.26 13.12 4.49
C ASN A 13 -6.77 13.43 4.23
N GLU A 14 -5.88 12.43 4.34
CA GLU A 14 -4.48 12.45 3.93
C GLU A 14 -4.15 11.36 2.88
N PRO A 15 -4.67 11.43 1.65
CA PRO A 15 -4.45 10.39 0.64
C PRO A 15 -3.00 10.35 0.13
N ASN A 16 -2.24 11.45 0.28
CA ASN A 16 -0.92 11.59 -0.33
C ASN A 16 0.18 10.75 0.36
N PRO A 17 0.40 10.84 1.68
CA PRO A 17 1.45 10.07 2.33
C PRO A 17 1.16 8.55 2.31
N ILE A 18 -0.06 8.13 2.63
CA ILE A 18 -0.45 6.71 2.66
C ILE A 18 -0.26 6.07 1.28
N LYS A 19 -0.75 6.71 0.21
CA LYS A 19 -0.60 6.20 -1.15
C LYS A 19 0.88 6.06 -1.54
N LYS A 20 1.69 7.07 -1.25
CA LYS A 20 3.12 7.07 -1.60
C LYS A 20 3.86 5.96 -0.87
N ILE A 21 3.63 5.82 0.43
CA ILE A 21 4.25 4.78 1.27
C ILE A 21 3.78 3.39 0.81
N ALA A 22 2.48 3.20 0.57
CA ALA A 22 1.95 1.92 0.11
C ALA A 22 2.56 1.48 -1.24
N VAL A 23 2.70 2.41 -2.20
CA VAL A 23 3.35 2.12 -3.48
C VAL A 23 4.81 1.71 -3.27
N HIS A 24 5.55 2.44 -2.43
CA HIS A 24 6.94 2.12 -2.13
C HIS A 24 7.09 0.75 -1.46
N ILE A 25 6.23 0.42 -0.49
CA ILE A 25 6.20 -0.91 0.16
C ILE A 25 5.95 -2.01 -0.87
N ALA A 26 4.99 -1.82 -1.79
CA ALA A 26 4.67 -2.81 -2.81
C ALA A 26 5.81 -3.00 -3.83
N GLU A 27 6.57 -1.96 -4.13
CA GLU A 27 7.76 -2.03 -5.00
C GLU A 27 8.90 -2.76 -4.30
N GLN A 28 9.23 -2.37 -3.07
CA GLN A 28 10.26 -3.02 -2.26
C GLN A 28 9.93 -4.49 -1.99
N ALA A 29 8.67 -4.83 -1.73
CA ALA A 29 8.27 -6.21 -1.49
C ALA A 29 8.45 -7.10 -2.73
N LYS A 30 8.49 -6.56 -3.97
CA LYS A 30 8.83 -7.34 -5.18
C LYS A 30 10.31 -7.68 -5.27
N GLU A 31 11.16 -6.83 -4.70
CA GLU A 31 12.61 -6.97 -4.72
C GLU A 31 13.08 -7.86 -3.56
N LEU A 32 12.45 -7.70 -2.39
CA LEU A 32 12.87 -8.32 -1.13
C LEU A 32 12.15 -9.64 -0.84
N CYS A 33 10.97 -9.88 -1.42
CA CYS A 33 10.13 -11.03 -1.13
C CYS A 33 9.59 -11.66 -2.42
N ASP A 34 9.37 -12.98 -2.41
CA ASP A 34 8.63 -13.65 -3.51
C ASP A 34 7.12 -13.43 -3.36
N ILE A 35 6.65 -12.25 -3.77
CA ILE A 35 5.23 -11.88 -3.75
C ILE A 35 4.56 -12.00 -5.12
N GLN A 36 5.29 -12.39 -6.17
CA GLN A 36 4.74 -12.44 -7.53
C GLN A 36 3.65 -13.51 -7.69
N SER A 37 3.70 -14.56 -6.87
CA SER A 37 2.67 -15.60 -6.81
C SER A 37 1.40 -15.17 -6.03
N ARG A 38 1.42 -14.01 -5.35
CA ARG A 38 0.29 -13.53 -4.56
C ARG A 38 -0.70 -12.74 -5.41
N ALA A 39 -1.98 -12.78 -5.02
CA ALA A 39 -3.03 -12.01 -5.67
C ALA A 39 -2.71 -10.50 -5.60
N PRO A 40 -2.81 -9.75 -6.71
CA PRO A 40 -2.51 -8.32 -6.74
C PRO A 40 -3.33 -7.49 -5.74
N ASP A 41 -4.59 -7.84 -5.52
CA ASP A 41 -5.46 -7.19 -4.53
C ASP A 41 -4.95 -7.41 -3.09
N SER A 42 -4.44 -8.61 -2.80
CA SER A 42 -3.88 -8.94 -1.48
C SER A 42 -2.61 -8.15 -1.20
N ILE A 43 -1.73 -7.99 -2.19
CA ILE A 43 -0.52 -7.18 -2.08
C ILE A 43 -0.92 -5.73 -1.83
N ALA A 44 -1.84 -5.18 -2.62
CA ALA A 44 -2.31 -3.81 -2.48
C ALA A 44 -2.94 -3.55 -1.11
N GLY A 45 -3.79 -4.46 -0.62
CA GLY A 45 -4.41 -4.37 0.70
C GLY A 45 -3.39 -4.37 1.84
N ALA A 46 -2.43 -5.30 1.81
CA ALA A 46 -1.37 -5.38 2.81
C ALA A 46 -0.49 -4.12 2.82
N SER A 47 -0.07 -3.64 1.64
CA SER A 47 0.73 -2.42 1.52
C SER A 47 0.01 -1.18 2.04
N ILE A 48 -1.31 -1.06 1.79
CA ILE A 48 -2.11 0.05 2.31
C ILE A 48 -2.24 -0.04 3.83
N TYR A 49 -2.51 -1.23 4.37
CA TYR A 49 -2.60 -1.42 5.82
C TYR A 49 -1.30 -1.04 6.54
N MET A 50 -0.15 -1.49 6.02
CA MET A 50 1.17 -1.11 6.57
C MET A 50 1.46 0.38 6.43
N ALA A 51 1.07 1.00 5.32
CA ALA A 51 1.22 2.44 5.13
C ALA A 51 0.35 3.24 6.12
N CYS A 52 -0.87 2.80 6.41
CA CYS A 52 -1.72 3.42 7.43
C CYS A 52 -1.09 3.31 8.83
N ALA A 53 -0.56 2.13 9.18
CA ALA A 53 0.13 1.94 10.46
C ALA A 53 1.33 2.89 10.60
N ALA A 54 2.17 2.98 9.58
CA ALA A 54 3.35 3.85 9.58
C ALA A 54 3.03 5.35 9.65
N VAL A 55 1.88 5.79 9.13
CA VAL A 55 1.42 7.19 9.22
C VAL A 55 0.81 7.49 10.58
N ASN A 56 0.10 6.54 11.19
CA ASN A 56 -0.56 6.69 12.48
C ASN A 56 0.38 6.54 13.70
N GLU A 57 1.61 6.06 13.49
CA GLU A 57 2.68 6.03 14.51
C GLU A 57 3.44 7.37 14.65
N ARG A 58 2.95 8.46 14.03
CA ARG A 58 3.42 9.84 14.22
C ARG A 58 2.48 10.65 15.08
#